data_AF-A0A496N8U2-F1
#
_entry.id   AF-A0A496N8U2-F1
#
_cell.length_a   1.000
_cell.length_b   1.000
_cell.length_c   1.000
_cell.angle_alpha   90.00
_cell.angle_beta   90.00
_cell.angle_gamma   90.00
#
_symmetry.space_group_name_H-M   'P 1'
#
loop_
_entity.id
_entity.type
_entity.pdbx_description
1 polymer ?
#
loop_
_entity_poly.entity_id
_entity_poly.type
_entity_poly.pdbx_seq_one_letter_code
_entity_poly.pdbx_strand_id
1 'polypeptide(L)'
;MQVSDSLKQSAEKVGISLSHYDIDGHLIYASPETVRYFTELLQPPNNRQIEKGIFHDVFAAFENEPIHYDLTRLSLTDASSLHCSILDEQGKKCFEQTFSSPQSLVLPSLPFGYYQLLLASAEQQFTVRLLVTPRTAY
;
A
#
# COMPACT_ATOMS: atom_id res chain seq x y z
N MET A 1 33.81 2.05 -9.31
CA MET A 1 33.41 1.43 -8.02
C MET A 1 31.98 0.94 -8.20
N GLN A 2 31.76 -0.37 -8.10
CA GLN A 2 30.49 -1.00 -8.45
C GLN A 2 29.61 -1.14 -7.21
N VAL A 3 28.33 -0.76 -7.31
CA VAL A 3 27.33 -1.02 -6.27
C VAL A 3 27.16 -2.53 -6.13
N SER A 4 27.30 -3.08 -4.93
CA SER A 4 27.09 -4.52 -4.68
C SER A 4 25.64 -4.91 -4.94
N ASP A 5 25.40 -6.14 -5.38
CA ASP A 5 24.03 -6.59 -5.69
C ASP A 5 23.11 -6.57 -4.46
N SER A 6 23.67 -6.78 -3.27
CA SER A 6 22.96 -6.60 -2.01
C SER A 6 22.46 -5.17 -1.80
N LEU A 7 23.28 -4.17 -2.14
CA LEU A 7 22.93 -2.76 -2.00
C LEU A 7 21.90 -2.34 -3.06
N LYS A 8 22.01 -2.89 -4.28
CA LYS A 8 20.99 -2.69 -5.33
C LYS A 8 19.61 -3.18 -4.89
N GLN A 9 19.54 -4.42 -4.39
CA GLN A 9 18.27 -5.01 -3.94
C GLN A 9 17.65 -4.23 -2.80
N SER A 10 18.46 -3.73 -1.85
CA SER A 10 17.96 -2.90 -0.76
C SER A 10 17.47 -1.53 -1.25
N ALA A 11 18.18 -0.91 -2.20
CA ALA A 11 17.79 0.36 -2.80
C ALA A 11 16.47 0.23 -3.58
N GLU A 12 16.31 -0.83 -4.38
CA GLU A 12 15.09 -1.12 -5.14
C GLU A 12 13.87 -1.28 -4.22
N LYS A 13 14.04 -1.97 -3.08
CA LYS A 13 12.95 -2.16 -2.10
C LYS A 13 12.41 -0.87 -1.51
N VAL A 14 13.23 0.18 -1.44
CA VAL A 14 12.82 1.51 -0.94
C VAL A 14 12.57 2.50 -2.07
N GLY A 15 12.53 2.04 -3.33
CA GLY A 15 12.20 2.85 -4.50
C GLY A 15 13.32 3.76 -5.01
N ILE A 16 14.59 3.48 -4.66
CA ILE A 16 15.73 4.24 -5.15
C ILE A 16 16.16 3.69 -6.52
N SER A 17 16.15 4.56 -7.54
CA SER A 17 16.80 4.26 -8.82
C SER A 17 18.32 4.41 -8.73
N LEU A 18 19.05 3.48 -9.34
CA LEU A 18 20.52 3.49 -9.39
C LEU A 18 21.08 4.42 -10.48
N SER A 19 20.23 4.86 -11.39
CA SER A 19 20.62 5.72 -12.51
C SER A 19 19.46 6.58 -13.00
N HIS A 20 19.77 7.68 -13.66
CA HIS A 20 18.81 8.53 -14.34
C HIS A 20 19.45 9.19 -15.55
N TYR A 21 18.62 9.72 -16.44
CA TYR A 21 19.08 10.65 -17.46
C TYR A 21 19.07 12.05 -16.88
N ASP A 22 20.17 12.79 -17.03
CA ASP A 22 20.20 14.20 -16.71
C ASP A 22 19.37 15.02 -17.72
N ILE A 23 19.28 16.33 -17.50
CA ILE A 23 18.51 17.25 -18.35
C ILE A 23 19.06 17.35 -19.78
N ASP A 24 20.31 16.97 -20.01
CA ASP A 24 20.98 16.96 -21.31
C ASP A 24 20.92 15.57 -21.98
N GLY A 25 20.30 14.58 -21.32
CA GLY A 25 20.12 13.23 -21.83
C GLY A 25 21.30 12.29 -21.58
N HIS A 26 22.25 12.64 -20.71
CA HIS A 26 23.33 11.75 -20.32
C HIS A 26 22.88 10.77 -19.25
N LEU A 27 23.25 9.49 -19.40
CA LEU A 27 23.00 8.47 -18.39
C LEU A 27 23.99 8.63 -17.23
N ILE A 28 23.47 8.96 -16.05
CA ILE A 28 24.24 9.14 -14.82
C ILE A 28 23.91 8.02 -13.83
N TYR A 29 24.96 7.41 -13.27
CA TYR A 29 24.86 6.41 -12.21
C TYR A 29 25.13 7.03 -10.84
N ALA A 30 24.31 6.67 -9.86
CA ALA A 30 24.52 7.09 -8.48
C ALA A 30 25.78 6.41 -7.90
N SER A 31 26.55 7.15 -7.10
CA SER A 31 27.71 6.57 -6.41
C SER A 31 27.26 5.57 -5.32
N PRO A 32 28.06 4.55 -4.98
CA PRO A 32 27.73 3.62 -3.91
C PRO A 32 27.43 4.30 -2.56
N GLU A 33 28.13 5.39 -2.24
CA GLU A 33 27.92 6.19 -1.03
C GLU A 33 26.52 6.80 -1.04
N THR A 34 26.11 7.36 -2.18
CA THR A 34 24.80 8.00 -2.36
C THR A 34 23.69 6.98 -2.21
N VAL A 35 23.83 5.83 -2.90
CA VAL A 35 22.85 4.74 -2.80
C VAL A 35 22.73 4.26 -1.37
N ARG A 36 23.85 4.04 -0.67
CA ARG A 36 23.85 3.60 0.72
C ARG A 36 23.19 4.59 1.65
N TYR A 37 23.59 5.87 1.57
CA TYR A 37 23.05 6.92 2.44
C TYR A 37 21.53 7.02 2.32
N PHE A 38 20.99 7.12 1.11
CA PHE A 38 19.54 7.25 0.92
C PHE A 38 18.79 5.95 1.22
N THR A 39 19.41 4.78 0.98
CA THR A 39 18.80 3.49 1.35
C THR A 39 18.64 3.37 2.86
N GLU A 40 19.63 3.79 3.64
CA GLU A 40 19.57 3.82 5.11
C GLU A 40 18.55 4.87 5.60
N LEU A 41 18.52 6.05 4.98
CA LEU A 41 17.60 7.14 5.33
C LEU A 41 16.13 6.80 5.10
N LEU A 42 15.81 6.07 4.01
CA LEU A 42 14.44 5.72 3.62
C LEU A 42 13.94 4.43 4.26
N GLN A 43 14.69 3.80 5.17
CA GLN A 43 14.17 2.67 5.92
C GLN A 43 12.93 3.11 6.72
N PRO A 44 11.85 2.31 6.74
CA PRO A 44 10.70 2.62 7.55
C PRO A 44 11.11 2.73 9.03
N PRO A 45 10.50 3.65 9.79
CA PRO A 45 10.82 3.78 11.21
C PRO A 45 10.59 2.45 11.93
N ASN A 46 11.56 2.03 12.75
CA ASN A 46 11.50 0.78 13.54
C ASN A 46 10.33 0.75 14.56
N ASN A 47 9.65 1.88 14.76
CA ASN A 47 8.61 2.02 15.76
C ASN A 47 7.27 1.50 15.21
N ARG A 48 7.08 0.18 15.30
CA ARG A 48 5.77 -0.49 15.20
C ARG A 48 4.87 -0.20 16.41
N GLN A 49 4.90 1.00 16.97
CA GLN A 49 3.86 1.43 17.91
C GLN A 49 2.74 2.03 17.08
N ILE A 50 1.84 1.15 16.62
CA ILE A 50 0.59 1.56 15.99
C ILE A 50 -0.23 2.22 17.09
N GLU A 51 -0.21 3.55 17.14
CA GLU A 51 -1.07 4.31 18.04
C GLU A 51 -2.54 4.04 17.72
N LYS A 52 -3.40 4.08 18.75
CA LYS A 52 -4.85 3.93 18.56
C LYS A 52 -5.37 5.01 17.60
N GLY A 53 -5.96 4.58 16.49
CA GLY A 53 -6.53 5.46 15.47
C GLY A 53 -5.76 5.51 14.15
N ILE A 54 -4.63 4.81 14.04
CA ILE A 54 -3.85 4.74 12.80
C ILE A 54 -4.43 3.67 11.86
N PHE A 55 -4.58 4.01 10.59
CA PHE A 55 -4.90 3.05 9.53
C PHE A 55 -3.74 2.08 9.33
N HIS A 56 -4.05 0.79 9.19
CA HIS A 56 -3.05 -0.26 8.97
C HIS A 56 -2.45 -0.18 7.56
N ASP A 57 -3.22 0.35 6.60
CA ASP A 57 -2.80 0.56 5.21
C ASP A 57 -3.62 1.70 4.58
N VAL A 58 -3.12 2.24 3.48
CA VAL A 58 -3.81 3.19 2.61
C VAL A 58 -3.82 2.62 1.19
N PHE A 59 -5.01 2.51 0.62
CA PHE A 59 -5.22 1.99 -0.73
C PHE A 59 -5.90 3.03 -1.61
N ALA A 60 -5.36 3.25 -2.80
CA ALA A 60 -5.97 4.12 -3.80
C ALA A 60 -6.51 3.29 -4.97
N ALA A 61 -7.71 3.62 -5.43
CA ALA A 61 -8.36 2.99 -6.57
C ALA A 61 -9.01 4.04 -7.47
N PHE A 62 -9.29 3.66 -8.71
CA PHE A 62 -10.10 4.49 -9.61
C PHE A 62 -11.59 4.31 -9.30
N GLU A 63 -12.33 5.39 -9.45
CA GLU A 63 -13.79 5.34 -9.33
C GLU A 63 -14.43 4.45 -10.40
N ASN A 64 -15.59 3.90 -10.05
CA ASN A 64 -16.45 3.11 -10.93
C ASN A 64 -15.80 1.82 -11.50
N GLU A 65 -14.71 1.36 -10.88
CA GLU A 65 -14.03 0.11 -11.24
C GLU A 65 -13.97 -0.86 -10.07
N PRO A 66 -14.02 -2.19 -10.30
CA PRO A 66 -13.80 -3.17 -9.25
C PRO A 66 -12.46 -2.96 -8.55
N ILE A 67 -12.47 -2.98 -7.23
CA ILE A 67 -11.29 -2.69 -6.43
C ILE A 67 -10.66 -4.02 -6.02
N HIS A 68 -9.45 -4.28 -6.53
CA HIS A 68 -8.67 -5.46 -6.20
C HIS A 68 -7.71 -5.15 -5.06
N TYR A 69 -7.94 -5.74 -3.89
CA TYR A 69 -7.12 -5.55 -2.70
C TYR A 69 -6.35 -6.82 -2.34
N ASP A 70 -5.02 -6.74 -2.31
CA ASP A 70 -4.13 -7.84 -1.93
C ASP A 70 -3.90 -7.85 -0.41
N LEU A 71 -4.20 -8.98 0.23
CA LEU A 71 -4.11 -9.14 1.69
C LEU A 71 -2.66 -9.29 2.19
N THR A 72 -1.69 -9.59 1.31
CA THR A 72 -0.26 -9.65 1.68
C THR A 72 0.24 -8.31 2.23
N ARG A 73 -0.38 -7.19 1.84
CA ARG A 73 -0.10 -5.83 2.33
C ARG A 73 -0.31 -5.69 3.84
N LEU A 74 -1.22 -6.47 4.42
CA LEU A 74 -1.53 -6.47 5.86
C LEU A 74 -0.80 -7.57 6.62
N SER A 75 0.11 -8.31 5.96
CA SER A 75 0.72 -9.53 6.51
C SER A 75 -0.32 -10.57 6.99
N LEU A 76 -1.50 -10.56 6.36
CA LEU A 76 -2.60 -11.47 6.69
C LEU A 76 -2.55 -12.65 5.71
N THR A 77 -1.82 -13.70 6.07
CA THR A 77 -1.60 -14.83 5.16
C THR A 77 -2.60 -15.98 5.29
N ASP A 78 -3.31 -16.14 6.42
CA ASP A 78 -4.13 -17.34 6.65
C ASP A 78 -5.40 -17.08 7.50
N ALA A 79 -6.29 -16.19 7.05
CA ALA A 79 -7.60 -16.05 7.68
C ALA A 79 -8.58 -17.09 7.11
N SER A 80 -9.03 -18.04 7.94
CA SER A 80 -10.04 -19.04 7.54
C SER A 80 -11.36 -18.42 7.08
N SER A 81 -11.74 -17.31 7.72
CA SER A 81 -12.86 -16.47 7.34
C SER A 81 -12.49 -15.01 7.60
N LEU A 82 -12.79 -14.15 6.65
CA LEU A 82 -12.55 -12.71 6.73
C LEU A 82 -13.85 -11.97 6.48
N HIS A 83 -14.31 -11.25 7.49
CA HIS A 83 -15.43 -10.34 7.37
C HIS A 83 -14.94 -8.98 6.89
N CYS A 84 -15.54 -8.47 5.83
CA CYS A 84 -15.17 -7.24 5.15
C CYS A 84 -16.37 -6.30 5.13
N SER A 85 -16.17 -5.05 5.55
CA SER A 85 -17.17 -4.00 5.38
C SER A 85 -16.53 -2.68 4.93
N ILE A 86 -17.28 -1.90 4.15
CA ILE A 86 -16.85 -0.59 3.68
C ILE A 86 -17.79 0.46 4.25
N LEU A 87 -17.23 1.46 4.91
CA LEU A 87 -17.91 2.65 5.38
C LEU A 87 -17.58 3.83 4.46
N ASP A 88 -18.58 4.65 4.13
CA ASP A 88 -18.35 5.96 3.50
C ASP A 88 -17.73 6.97 4.47
N GLU A 89 -17.48 8.17 3.98
CA GLU A 89 -16.88 9.27 4.74
C GLU A 89 -17.73 9.67 5.96
N GLN A 90 -19.05 9.47 5.90
CA GLN A 90 -19.97 9.73 7.01
C GLN A 90 -20.08 8.54 7.98
N GLY A 91 -19.34 7.45 7.74
CA GLY A 91 -19.35 6.24 8.56
C GLY A 91 -20.54 5.31 8.28
N LYS A 92 -21.33 5.57 7.23
CA LYS A 92 -22.44 4.70 6.83
C LYS A 92 -21.89 3.52 6.05
N LYS A 93 -22.38 2.32 6.39
CA LYS A 93 -22.00 1.07 5.72
C LYS A 93 -22.58 1.02 4.31
N CYS A 94 -21.70 0.90 3.31
CA CYS A 94 -22.07 0.80 1.90
C CYS A 94 -21.95 -0.63 1.37
N PHE A 95 -21.08 -1.45 1.97
CA PHE A 95 -20.82 -2.82 1.54
C PHE A 95 -20.45 -3.70 2.74
N GLU A 96 -20.83 -4.98 2.66
CA GLU A 96 -20.51 -5.99 3.64
C GLU A 96 -20.49 -7.38 2.99
N GLN A 97 -19.41 -8.13 3.20
CA GLN A 97 -19.29 -9.49 2.70
C GLN A 97 -18.32 -10.28 3.58
N THR A 98 -18.59 -11.57 3.73
CA THR A 98 -17.67 -12.51 4.37
C THR A 98 -17.04 -13.40 3.30
N PHE A 99 -15.72 -13.54 3.36
CA PHE A 99 -14.93 -14.35 2.43
C PHE A 99 -14.33 -15.55 3.18
N SER A 100 -14.37 -16.73 2.57
CA SER A 100 -13.73 -17.94 3.11
C SER A 100 -12.34 -18.08 2.52
N SER A 101 -11.32 -18.12 3.37
CA SER A 101 -9.90 -18.26 2.98
C SER A 101 -9.46 -17.38 1.80
N PRO A 102 -9.71 -16.05 1.82
CA PRO A 102 -9.30 -15.17 0.73
C PRO A 102 -7.78 -14.95 0.72
N GLN A 103 -7.19 -14.92 -0.47
CA GLN A 103 -5.83 -14.38 -0.68
C GLN A 103 -5.87 -12.92 -1.16
N SER A 104 -6.93 -12.55 -1.87
CA SER A 104 -7.22 -11.19 -2.31
C SER A 104 -8.72 -10.94 -2.25
N LEU A 105 -9.10 -9.66 -2.20
CA LEU A 105 -10.48 -9.21 -2.18
C LEU A 105 -10.83 -8.52 -3.49
N VAL A 106 -12.01 -8.84 -4.01
CA VAL A 106 -12.64 -8.08 -5.09
C VAL A 106 -13.80 -7.33 -4.47
N LEU A 107 -13.59 -6.03 -4.23
CA LEU A 107 -14.57 -5.13 -3.64
C LEU A 107 -15.39 -4.46 -4.75
N PRO A 108 -16.62 -4.01 -4.46
CA PRO A 108 -17.46 -3.36 -5.45
C PRO A 108 -16.84 -2.07 -5.97
N SER A 109 -17.26 -1.66 -7.17
CA SER A 109 -16.96 -0.33 -7.69
C SER A 109 -17.59 0.74 -6.81
N LEU A 110 -16.81 1.78 -6.49
CA LEU A 110 -17.25 2.91 -5.67
C LEU A 110 -17.11 4.22 -6.48
N PRO A 111 -17.97 5.22 -6.24
CA PRO A 111 -17.77 6.55 -6.80
C PRO A 111 -16.59 7.27 -6.11
N PHE A 112 -16.13 8.38 -6.70
CA PHE A 112 -15.15 9.25 -6.07
C PHE A 112 -15.48 9.57 -4.61
N GLY A 113 -14.49 9.40 -3.72
CA GLY A 113 -14.65 9.72 -2.30
C GLY A 113 -13.64 9.03 -1.39
N TYR A 114 -13.84 9.25 -0.10
CA TYR A 114 -13.03 8.67 0.96
C TYR A 114 -13.81 7.61 1.74
N TYR A 115 -13.24 6.42 1.85
CA TYR A 115 -13.89 5.28 2.47
C TYR A 115 -12.99 4.65 3.53
N GLN A 116 -13.58 3.83 4.39
CA GLN A 116 -12.87 2.98 5.32
C GLN A 116 -13.22 1.52 5.02
N LEU A 117 -12.19 0.72 4.76
CA LEU A 117 -12.31 -0.72 4.63
C LEU A 117 -11.96 -1.36 5.97
N LEU A 118 -12.93 -2.01 6.58
CA LEU A 118 -12.79 -2.74 7.84
C LEU A 118 -12.71 -4.23 7.53
N LEU A 119 -11.63 -4.86 7.95
CA LEU A 119 -11.38 -6.28 7.80
C LEU A 119 -11.29 -6.90 9.18
N ALA A 120 -12.08 -7.92 9.47
CA ALA A 120 -12.09 -8.62 10.74
C ALA A 120 -11.97 -10.12 10.51
N SER A 121 -10.96 -10.73 11.12
CA SER A 121 -10.86 -12.17 11.30
C SER A 121 -11.16 -12.51 12.77
N ALA A 122 -11.13 -13.79 13.13
CA ALA A 122 -11.39 -14.23 14.51
C ALA A 122 -10.43 -13.60 15.54
N GLU A 123 -9.20 -13.26 15.14
CA GLU A 123 -8.14 -12.81 16.05
C GLU A 123 -7.66 -11.38 15.79
N GLN A 124 -7.97 -10.82 14.62
CA GLN A 124 -7.37 -9.56 14.17
C GLN A 124 -8.40 -8.67 13.47
N GLN A 125 -8.23 -7.36 13.67
CA GLN A 125 -8.99 -6.35 12.98
C GLN A 125 -8.04 -5.36 12.31
N PHE A 126 -8.29 -5.08 11.04
CA PHE A 126 -7.56 -4.11 10.25
C PHE A 126 -8.51 -3.04 9.74
N THR A 127 -7.98 -1.83 9.69
CA THR A 127 -8.66 -0.65 9.17
C THR A 127 -7.78 -0.08 8.08
N VAL A 128 -8.28 -0.08 6.85
CA VAL A 128 -7.58 0.44 5.67
C VAL A 128 -8.30 1.70 5.20
N ARG A 129 -7.53 2.76 4.92
CA ARG A 129 -8.10 3.96 4.29
C ARG A 129 -8.19 3.72 2.80
N LEU A 130 -9.39 3.81 2.23
CA LEU A 130 -9.63 3.64 0.81
C LEU A 130 -9.88 5.00 0.15
N LEU A 131 -9.05 5.35 -0.82
CA LEU A 131 -9.09 6.60 -1.57
C LEU A 131 -9.59 6.29 -2.99
N VAL A 132 -10.82 6.65 -3.31
CA VAL A 132 -11.39 6.42 -4.63
C VAL A 132 -11.28 7.73 -5.42
N THR A 133 -10.57 7.70 -6.53
CA THR A 133 -10.11 8.89 -7.26
C THR A 133 -10.62 8.89 -8.70
N PRO A 134 -10.89 10.08 -9.31
CA PRO A 134 -11.22 10.14 -10.72
C PRO A 134 -9.97 9.82 -11.56
N ARG A 135 -10.19 9.30 -12.77
CA ARG A 135 -9.08 9.03 -13.71
C ARG A 135 -8.44 10.31 -14.26
N THR A 136 -9.21 11.38 -14.31
CA THR A 136 -8.81 12.66 -14.87
C THR A 136 -9.02 13.76 -13.84
N ALA A 137 -8.02 14.63 -13.69
CA ALA A 137 -8.21 15.90 -13.00
C ALA A 137 -9.17 16.80 -13.81
N TYR A 138 -9.91 17.66 -13.11
CA TYR A 138 -10.77 18.67 -13.71
C TYR A 138 -9.98 19.83 -14.30
#